data_AF-A0A844GGN0-F1
#
_entry.id   AF-A0A844GGN0-F1
#
_cell.length_a   1.000
_cell.length_b   1.000
_cell.length_c   1.000
_cell.angle_alpha   90.00
_cell.angle_beta   90.00
_cell.angle_gamma   90.00
#
_symmetry.space_group_name_H-M   'P 1'
#
loop_
_entity.id
_entity.type
_entity.pdbx_description
1 polymer ?
#
loop_
_entity_poly.entity_id
_entity_poly.type
_entity_poly.pdbx_seq_one_letter_code
_entity_poly.pdbx_strand_id
1 'polypeptide(L)'
;MFMRKKKLSVLPLLLVLLLSLCLGAYPVSAASLKKPSGLKVQKTAAREVKLTWKKVSGAKGYVVYQKKGFASYKKVKKTGNISSLKIKNLSYGQKYYFRIRAYKTVGGKTVYSSYSSSVKITIPKKKAPTLTPTPVPRVFTVTPKSNPYQNRYIRTAAFTEKTRSHYVLLSYMEYFSTIGGGELHLKKGVYNLAYNLYVPSNVTLVFEDGVIIKSLKKAGLFVLYDNNDARAGVKYSGYNGVHDVKFIGKGTVIFDKEYSGSDAILMGHTKNILIQGITFANMSGKTSHFIEMDASYNVEIKNCTFSGCTSTGVKEAINLDVPDAATGGFTWGGSTMDKTADDTIYIHDNVFRNLAAGVGTHMYTPGHPHRNIRIENNTFSSCRVFAIRAQNWENSTIKNNTFTNIKSATASEPAFAVDARGISNVTVSGNTASACDAFMEIIVSRYSEDTIAKKPGLADYEPVYNSMKEEDVVYNTVSGLGTSYDISFTNVIYNQMKYTVYWNVKNV
;
A
#
# COMPACT_ATOMS: atom_id res chain seq x y z
N MET A 1 -84.80 60.84 -10.67
CA MET A 1 -86.18 61.06 -11.13
C MET A 1 -86.49 60.02 -12.20
N PHE A 2 -87.49 59.16 -11.96
CA PHE A 2 -88.45 58.53 -12.91
C PHE A 2 -88.09 58.42 -14.42
N MET A 3 -88.40 57.38 -15.23
CA MET A 3 -89.33 56.25 -15.15
C MET A 3 -89.18 55.37 -16.43
N ARG A 4 -89.34 54.05 -16.25
CA ARG A 4 -89.93 52.99 -17.11
C ARG A 4 -90.81 53.39 -18.35
N LYS A 5 -90.70 52.62 -19.46
CA LYS A 5 -91.71 51.71 -20.12
C LYS A 5 -91.34 51.42 -21.62
N LYS A 6 -91.20 50.14 -22.05
CA LYS A 6 -92.13 49.21 -22.79
C LYS A 6 -92.43 49.65 -24.25
N LYS A 7 -92.59 48.83 -25.30
CA LYS A 7 -92.49 47.39 -25.70
C LYS A 7 -92.89 47.32 -27.22
N LEU A 8 -92.81 46.11 -27.83
CA LEU A 8 -93.41 45.58 -29.10
C LEU A 8 -92.54 45.64 -30.38
N SER A 9 -92.58 44.72 -31.36
CA SER A 9 -92.88 43.27 -31.49
C SER A 9 -92.76 42.84 -32.98
N VAL A 10 -92.47 41.54 -33.21
CA VAL A 10 -92.73 40.65 -34.39
C VAL A 10 -91.88 40.72 -35.69
N LEU A 11 -91.38 39.53 -36.07
CA LEU A 11 -90.82 39.03 -37.36
C LEU A 11 -92.01 38.51 -38.27
N PRO A 12 -91.90 38.00 -39.54
CA PRO A 12 -90.82 37.16 -40.11
C PRO A 12 -90.52 37.18 -41.65
N LEU A 13 -89.36 36.58 -42.00
CA LEU A 13 -88.96 35.72 -43.14
C LEU A 13 -89.23 36.02 -44.66
N LEU A 14 -88.09 36.05 -45.39
CA LEU A 14 -87.67 35.23 -46.56
C LEU A 14 -88.02 35.61 -48.03
N LEU A 15 -86.94 35.75 -48.81
CA LEU A 15 -86.71 35.28 -50.20
C LEU A 15 -86.93 36.26 -51.38
N VAL A 16 -85.87 37.02 -51.74
CA VAL A 16 -85.53 37.29 -53.15
C VAL A 16 -84.02 37.06 -53.34
N LEU A 17 -83.71 36.12 -54.22
CA LEU A 17 -82.38 35.68 -54.65
C LEU A 17 -82.15 36.25 -56.08
N LEU A 18 -80.88 36.52 -56.42
CA LEU A 18 -80.31 36.83 -57.76
C LEU A 18 -80.34 38.29 -58.25
N LEU A 19 -79.24 39.02 -58.04
CA LEU A 19 -78.31 39.52 -59.07
C LEU A 19 -77.42 40.64 -58.49
N SER A 20 -76.26 40.26 -57.96
CA SER A 20 -75.06 41.11 -57.80
C SER A 20 -74.12 40.39 -56.85
N LEU A 21 -73.06 39.74 -57.36
CA LEU A 21 -71.75 39.58 -56.71
C LEU A 21 -70.89 38.58 -57.50
N CYS A 22 -70.37 39.01 -58.64
CA CYS A 22 -69.12 38.49 -59.16
C CYS A 22 -68.09 39.62 -59.15
N LEU A 23 -67.43 39.83 -58.02
CA LEU A 23 -66.17 40.56 -57.88
C LEU A 23 -65.36 39.91 -56.74
N GLY A 24 -64.41 39.06 -57.13
CA GLY A 24 -63.14 38.80 -56.45
C GLY A 24 -63.13 38.28 -55.02
N ALA A 25 -63.25 36.97 -54.83
CA ALA A 25 -62.58 36.29 -53.72
C ALA A 25 -61.23 35.75 -54.21
N TYR A 26 -60.18 36.58 -54.17
CA TYR A 26 -58.82 36.08 -54.27
C TYR A 26 -58.64 34.97 -53.23
N PRO A 27 -58.06 33.79 -53.55
CA PRO A 27 -57.60 32.90 -52.49
C PRO A 27 -56.55 33.69 -51.71
N VAL A 28 -56.88 34.12 -50.48
CA VAL A 28 -55.88 34.64 -49.56
C VAL A 28 -54.91 33.48 -49.32
N SER A 29 -53.82 33.46 -50.08
CA SER A 29 -52.68 32.59 -49.82
C SER A 29 -52.22 32.92 -48.40
N ALA A 30 -52.60 32.08 -47.45
CA ALA A 30 -52.29 32.31 -46.06
C ALA A 30 -50.77 32.19 -45.89
N ALA A 31 -50.09 33.33 -45.79
CA ALA A 31 -48.63 33.39 -45.67
C ALA A 31 -48.11 32.32 -44.70
N SER A 32 -47.22 31.45 -45.18
CA SER A 32 -46.75 30.31 -44.42
C SER A 32 -45.96 30.76 -43.19
N LEU A 33 -46.11 30.06 -42.06
CA LEU A 33 -45.36 30.40 -40.84
C LEU A 33 -43.88 30.09 -41.04
N LYS A 34 -43.00 31.08 -40.79
CA LYS A 34 -41.55 30.86 -40.73
C LYS A 34 -41.22 29.82 -39.65
N LYS A 35 -40.19 29.00 -39.90
CA LYS A 35 -39.69 28.06 -38.88
C LYS A 35 -39.17 28.84 -37.66
N PRO A 36 -39.43 28.39 -36.42
CA PRO A 36 -38.90 29.05 -35.23
C PRO A 36 -37.36 29.05 -35.22
N SER A 37 -36.77 30.15 -34.74
CA SER A 37 -35.32 30.35 -34.64
C SER A 37 -34.90 30.74 -33.23
N GLY A 38 -33.59 30.63 -32.95
CA GLY A 38 -33.02 30.98 -31.65
C GLY A 38 -33.47 30.08 -30.50
N LEU A 39 -33.88 28.83 -30.79
CA LEU A 39 -34.16 27.85 -29.75
C LEU A 39 -32.89 27.60 -28.95
N LYS A 40 -32.96 27.75 -27.63
CA LYS A 40 -31.89 27.43 -26.67
C LYS A 40 -32.46 26.56 -25.55
N VAL A 41 -31.59 25.79 -24.92
CA VAL A 41 -31.91 24.98 -23.73
C VAL A 41 -30.90 25.27 -22.64
N GLN A 42 -31.39 25.53 -21.43
CA GLN A 42 -30.57 25.77 -20.26
C GLN A 42 -31.10 24.94 -19.10
N LYS A 43 -30.22 24.28 -18.34
CA LYS A 43 -30.60 23.59 -17.11
C LYS A 43 -31.00 24.62 -16.03
N THR A 44 -32.13 24.41 -15.38
CA THR A 44 -32.61 25.30 -14.30
C THR A 44 -32.74 24.59 -12.95
N ALA A 45 -32.80 23.26 -12.93
CA ALA A 45 -32.69 22.46 -11.72
C ALA A 45 -32.13 21.06 -12.04
N ALA A 46 -31.95 20.21 -11.03
CA ALA A 46 -31.35 18.88 -11.18
C ALA A 46 -32.03 18.01 -12.27
N ARG A 47 -33.36 18.14 -12.40
CA ARG A 47 -34.19 17.40 -13.38
C ARG A 47 -35.08 18.33 -14.20
N GLU A 48 -34.65 19.58 -14.37
CA GLU A 48 -35.43 20.63 -15.07
C GLU A 48 -34.56 21.43 -16.04
N VAL A 49 -35.13 21.74 -17.20
CA VAL A 49 -34.54 22.65 -18.18
C VAL A 49 -35.56 23.69 -18.62
N LYS A 50 -35.07 24.88 -19.00
CA LYS A 50 -35.83 25.95 -19.64
C LYS A 50 -35.45 26.02 -21.11
N LEU A 51 -36.46 25.95 -21.97
CA LEU A 51 -36.37 26.24 -23.39
C LEU A 51 -36.75 27.70 -23.64
N THR A 52 -36.02 28.39 -24.51
CA THR A 52 -36.32 29.77 -24.93
C THR A 52 -36.17 29.90 -26.44
N TRP A 53 -36.99 30.71 -27.10
CA TRP A 53 -36.94 30.94 -28.55
C TRP A 53 -37.46 32.32 -28.95
N LYS A 54 -37.15 32.76 -30.17
CA LYS A 54 -37.71 34.01 -30.74
C LYS A 54 -39.15 33.76 -31.21
N LYS A 55 -40.05 34.70 -30.93
CA LYS A 55 -41.44 34.61 -31.41
C LYS A 55 -41.50 34.68 -32.95
N VAL A 56 -42.44 33.96 -33.53
CA VAL A 56 -42.71 33.88 -34.96
C VAL A 56 -43.94 34.73 -35.20
N SER A 57 -43.81 35.77 -36.04
CA SER A 57 -44.92 36.65 -36.37
C SER A 57 -46.09 35.85 -36.95
N GLY A 58 -47.31 36.17 -36.52
CA GLY A 58 -48.54 35.47 -36.94
C GLY A 58 -48.77 34.08 -36.34
N ALA A 59 -47.90 33.59 -35.44
CA ALA A 59 -48.12 32.30 -34.76
C ALA A 59 -49.14 32.43 -33.61
N LYS A 60 -50.11 31.51 -33.55
CA LYS A 60 -51.00 31.33 -32.40
C LYS A 60 -50.29 30.66 -31.23
N GLY A 61 -49.26 29.86 -31.52
CA GLY A 61 -48.43 29.26 -30.50
C GLY A 61 -47.44 28.23 -31.04
N TYR A 62 -46.94 27.38 -30.16
CA TYR A 62 -45.87 26.42 -30.46
C TYR A 62 -46.19 25.01 -29.98
N VAL A 63 -45.67 24.02 -30.72
CA VAL A 63 -45.62 22.63 -30.27
C VAL A 63 -44.17 22.25 -30.02
N VAL A 64 -43.88 21.79 -28.82
CA VAL A 64 -42.56 21.36 -28.35
C VAL A 64 -42.47 19.84 -28.42
N TYR A 65 -41.38 19.35 -29.01
CA TYR A 65 -41.06 17.93 -29.12
C TYR A 65 -39.75 17.63 -28.42
N GLN A 66 -39.67 16.44 -27.83
CA GLN A 66 -38.50 15.93 -27.11
C GLN A 66 -38.19 14.51 -27.57
N LYS A 67 -36.91 14.17 -27.68
CA LYS A 67 -36.46 12.77 -27.69
C LYS A 67 -35.41 12.51 -26.62
N LYS A 68 -35.36 11.27 -26.14
CA LYS A 68 -34.41 10.75 -25.16
C LYS A 68 -33.39 9.87 -25.90
N GLY A 69 -32.12 10.26 -25.93
CA GLY A 69 -31.07 9.53 -26.65
C GLY A 69 -31.38 9.36 -28.14
N PHE A 70 -31.38 8.10 -28.62
CA PHE A 70 -31.65 7.73 -30.01
C PHE A 70 -33.14 7.51 -30.33
N ALA A 71 -34.05 7.68 -29.35
CA ALA A 71 -35.48 7.49 -29.58
C ALA A 71 -36.10 8.51 -30.55
N SER A 72 -37.29 8.22 -31.05
CA SER A 72 -38.08 9.15 -31.86
C SER A 72 -38.60 10.35 -31.04
N TYR A 73 -38.79 11.49 -31.71
CA TYR A 73 -39.36 12.70 -31.10
C TYR A 73 -40.83 12.50 -30.72
N LYS A 74 -41.16 12.75 -29.45
CA LYS A 74 -42.52 12.77 -28.93
C LYS A 74 -42.95 14.20 -28.60
N LYS A 75 -44.24 14.52 -28.81
CA LYS A 75 -44.82 15.80 -28.42
C LYS A 75 -44.83 15.90 -26.89
N VAL A 76 -44.26 16.97 -26.35
CA VAL A 76 -44.24 17.26 -24.90
C VAL A 76 -45.36 18.20 -24.52
N LYS A 77 -45.52 19.30 -25.28
CA LYS A 77 -46.52 20.33 -24.96
C LYS A 77 -46.92 21.12 -26.19
N LYS A 78 -48.19 21.50 -26.28
CA LYS A 78 -48.69 22.57 -27.15
C LYS A 78 -48.96 23.80 -26.28
N THR A 79 -48.50 24.95 -26.72
CA THR A 79 -48.45 26.21 -25.94
C THR A 79 -49.07 27.33 -26.75
N GLY A 80 -49.51 28.41 -26.09
CA GLY A 80 -49.90 29.65 -26.76
C GLY A 80 -48.69 30.43 -27.29
N ASN A 81 -48.87 31.72 -27.58
CA ASN A 81 -47.81 32.59 -28.12
C ASN A 81 -46.80 33.05 -27.04
N ILE A 82 -46.10 32.09 -26.46
CA ILE A 82 -45.02 32.27 -25.49
C ILE A 82 -43.65 32.11 -26.14
N SER A 83 -42.61 32.59 -25.47
CA SER A 83 -41.21 32.50 -25.93
C SER A 83 -40.32 31.63 -25.02
N SER A 84 -40.89 31.00 -23.98
CA SER A 84 -40.14 30.08 -23.12
C SER A 84 -41.03 29.01 -22.49
N LEU A 85 -40.45 27.85 -22.15
CA LEU A 85 -41.13 26.75 -21.48
C LEU A 85 -40.17 25.96 -20.60
N LYS A 86 -40.57 25.63 -19.37
CA LYS A 86 -39.84 24.69 -18.50
C LYS A 86 -40.29 23.25 -18.73
N ILE A 87 -39.33 22.34 -18.86
CA ILE A 87 -39.53 20.90 -18.93
C ILE A 87 -38.96 20.27 -17.66
N LYS A 88 -39.82 19.63 -16.87
CA LYS A 88 -39.49 19.03 -15.57
C LYS A 88 -39.38 17.49 -15.67
N ASN A 89 -39.00 16.87 -14.55
CA ASN A 89 -38.98 15.42 -14.34
C ASN A 89 -38.08 14.62 -15.31
N LEU A 90 -37.05 15.26 -15.86
CA LEU A 90 -36.08 14.59 -16.72
C LEU A 90 -35.27 13.53 -15.95
N SER A 91 -34.85 12.46 -16.62
CA SER A 91 -34.04 11.40 -16.02
C SER A 91 -32.59 11.85 -15.86
N TYR A 92 -31.95 11.51 -14.73
CA TYR A 92 -30.52 11.70 -14.53
C TYR A 92 -29.69 10.88 -15.53
N GLY A 93 -28.47 11.34 -15.82
CA GLY A 93 -27.52 10.69 -16.74
C GLY A 93 -27.94 10.69 -18.21
N GLN A 94 -29.06 11.33 -18.54
CA GLN A 94 -29.69 11.20 -19.84
C GLN A 94 -29.48 12.41 -20.74
N LYS A 95 -29.18 12.14 -22.02
CA LYS A 95 -29.17 13.13 -23.10
C LYS A 95 -30.57 13.31 -23.71
N TYR A 96 -31.03 14.55 -23.79
CA TYR A 96 -32.29 14.96 -24.39
C TYR A 96 -32.07 15.91 -25.58
N TYR A 97 -32.96 15.83 -26.56
CA TYR A 97 -33.02 16.76 -27.68
C TYR A 97 -34.39 17.40 -27.77
N PHE A 98 -34.44 18.68 -28.11
CA PHE A 98 -35.67 19.46 -28.24
C PHE A 98 -35.74 20.16 -29.59
N ARG A 99 -36.92 20.16 -30.19
CA ARG A 99 -37.26 20.97 -31.36
C ARG A 99 -38.68 21.50 -31.22
N ILE A 100 -38.96 22.63 -31.86
CA ILE A 100 -40.26 23.28 -31.80
C ILE A 100 -40.79 23.57 -33.21
N ARG A 101 -42.11 23.70 -33.34
CA ARG A 101 -42.73 24.26 -34.54
C ARG A 101 -43.85 25.23 -34.16
N ALA A 102 -44.01 26.30 -34.93
CA ALA A 102 -45.10 27.25 -34.75
C ALA A 102 -46.39 26.70 -35.35
N TYR A 103 -47.53 27.14 -34.84
CA TYR A 103 -48.84 26.85 -35.44
C TYR A 103 -49.73 28.08 -35.44
N LYS A 104 -50.66 28.13 -36.40
CA LYS A 104 -51.78 29.08 -36.43
C LYS A 104 -53.05 28.38 -36.90
N THR A 105 -54.19 29.04 -36.75
CA THR A 105 -55.46 28.56 -37.28
C THR A 105 -55.84 29.41 -38.49
N VAL A 106 -56.14 28.79 -39.62
CA VAL A 106 -56.60 29.45 -40.84
C VAL A 106 -57.83 28.67 -41.32
N GLY A 107 -58.97 29.35 -41.50
CA GLY A 107 -60.22 28.69 -41.94
C GLY A 107 -60.61 27.49 -41.09
N GLY A 108 -60.50 27.60 -39.76
CA GLY A 108 -60.80 26.51 -38.81
C GLY A 108 -59.75 25.39 -38.71
N LYS A 109 -58.78 25.31 -39.63
CA LYS A 109 -57.73 24.25 -39.64
C LYS A 109 -56.43 24.74 -39.00
N THR A 110 -55.73 23.85 -38.28
CA THR A 110 -54.41 24.18 -37.70
C THR A 110 -53.31 23.92 -38.72
N VAL A 111 -52.60 24.98 -39.11
CA VAL A 111 -51.43 24.93 -39.99
C VAL A 111 -50.17 25.04 -39.14
N TYR A 112 -49.12 24.31 -39.53
CA TYR A 112 -47.85 24.24 -38.80
C TYR A 112 -46.68 24.66 -39.67
N SER A 113 -45.67 25.29 -39.07
CA SER A 113 -44.38 25.52 -39.72
C SER A 113 -43.57 24.23 -39.81
N SER A 114 -42.49 24.26 -40.58
CA SER A 114 -41.37 23.33 -40.42
C SER A 114 -40.78 23.41 -39.01
N TYR A 115 -40.09 22.35 -38.59
CA TYR A 115 -39.41 22.30 -37.29
C TYR A 115 -38.22 23.26 -37.23
N SER A 116 -37.92 23.76 -36.03
CA SER A 116 -36.65 24.40 -35.72
C SER A 116 -35.49 23.39 -35.83
N SER A 117 -34.26 23.91 -35.91
CA SER A 117 -33.07 23.13 -35.54
C SER A 117 -33.22 22.58 -34.12
N SER A 118 -32.62 21.41 -33.87
CA SER A 118 -32.71 20.76 -32.56
C SER A 118 -31.62 21.27 -31.62
N VAL A 119 -31.95 21.43 -30.34
CA VAL A 119 -30.98 21.69 -29.27
C VAL A 119 -30.83 20.47 -28.38
N LYS A 120 -29.65 20.26 -27.79
CA LYS A 120 -29.34 19.09 -26.95
C LYS A 120 -28.89 19.50 -25.55
N ILE A 121 -29.19 18.68 -24.55
CA ILE A 121 -28.67 18.82 -23.18
C ILE A 121 -28.56 17.46 -22.51
N THR A 122 -27.51 17.27 -21.70
CA THR A 122 -27.33 16.07 -20.87
C THR A 122 -27.65 16.43 -19.42
N ILE A 123 -28.56 15.68 -18.80
CA ILE A 123 -28.80 15.78 -17.36
C ILE A 123 -27.68 15.01 -16.65
N PRO A 124 -26.93 15.63 -15.72
CA PRO A 124 -25.87 14.95 -14.97
C PRO A 124 -26.39 13.69 -14.26
N LYS A 125 -25.51 12.75 -13.92
CA LYS A 125 -25.89 11.65 -13.02
C LYS A 125 -26.26 12.24 -11.64
N LYS A 126 -27.13 11.56 -10.89
CA LYS A 126 -27.41 11.93 -9.48
C LYS A 126 -26.09 11.81 -8.72
N LYS A 127 -25.61 12.88 -8.08
CA LYS A 127 -24.49 12.77 -7.14
C LYS A 127 -24.96 11.89 -5.98
N ALA A 128 -24.18 10.87 -5.62
CA ALA A 128 -24.40 10.12 -4.40
C ALA A 128 -24.36 11.11 -3.20
N PRO A 129 -25.12 10.89 -2.13
CA PRO A 129 -24.95 11.69 -0.93
C PRO A 129 -23.50 11.56 -0.48
N THR A 130 -22.79 12.69 -0.39
CA THR A 130 -21.52 12.77 0.33
C THR A 130 -21.83 12.59 1.80
N LEU A 131 -21.63 11.37 2.31
CA LEU A 131 -21.51 11.14 3.74
C LEU A 131 -20.26 11.91 4.19
N THR A 132 -20.41 12.88 5.10
CA THR A 132 -19.28 13.32 5.91
C THR A 132 -18.82 12.09 6.69
N PRO A 133 -17.59 11.57 6.49
CA PRO A 133 -17.14 10.43 7.26
C PRO A 133 -17.20 10.82 8.74
N THR A 134 -17.92 10.03 9.55
CA THR A 134 -17.81 10.12 11.00
C THR A 134 -16.32 10.06 11.35
N PRO A 135 -15.79 10.94 12.23
CA PRO A 135 -14.42 10.84 12.67
C PRO A 135 -14.17 9.43 13.21
N VAL A 136 -13.36 8.66 12.50
CA VAL A 136 -12.98 7.31 12.92
C VAL A 136 -11.78 7.47 13.84
N PRO A 137 -11.85 7.06 15.12
CA PRO A 137 -10.71 7.19 16.01
C PRO A 137 -9.54 6.35 15.47
N ARG A 138 -8.34 6.95 15.42
CA ARG A 138 -7.13 6.29 14.90
C ARG A 138 -6.07 6.06 15.95
N VAL A 139 -6.11 6.77 17.08
CA VAL A 139 -5.11 6.70 18.14
C VAL A 139 -5.74 6.11 19.39
N PHE A 140 -5.12 5.06 19.94
CA PHE A 140 -5.60 4.35 21.11
C PHE A 140 -4.49 4.09 22.11
N THR A 141 -4.86 3.85 23.36
CA THR A 141 -3.95 3.44 24.43
C THR A 141 -4.50 2.21 25.13
N VAL A 142 -3.63 1.23 25.39
CA VAL A 142 -3.97 0.00 26.10
C VAL A 142 -2.99 -0.30 27.22
N THR A 143 -3.49 -0.97 28.26
CA THR A 143 -2.71 -1.57 29.35
C THR A 143 -2.87 -3.09 29.29
N PRO A 144 -2.07 -3.88 30.04
CA PRO A 144 -2.30 -5.33 30.12
C PRO A 144 -3.72 -5.72 30.58
N LYS A 145 -4.43 -4.82 31.28
CA LYS A 145 -5.79 -5.04 31.79
C LYS A 145 -6.90 -4.48 30.89
N SER A 146 -6.56 -3.83 29.77
CA SER A 146 -7.56 -3.29 28.85
C SER A 146 -8.49 -4.37 28.30
N ASN A 147 -9.71 -3.96 27.92
CA ASN A 147 -10.59 -4.80 27.13
C ASN A 147 -10.21 -4.70 25.64
N PRO A 148 -10.51 -5.75 24.84
CA PRO A 148 -10.40 -5.66 23.40
C PRO A 148 -11.30 -4.56 22.84
N TYR A 149 -10.94 -4.04 21.66
CA TYR A 149 -11.72 -3.03 20.96
C TYR A 149 -13.18 -3.48 20.81
N GLN A 150 -14.10 -2.61 21.22
CA GLN A 150 -15.55 -2.89 21.27
C GLN A 150 -15.93 -4.20 22.00
N ASN A 151 -15.13 -4.60 22.99
CA ASN A 151 -15.31 -5.85 23.75
C ASN A 151 -15.34 -7.12 22.88
N ARG A 152 -14.72 -7.08 21.70
CA ARG A 152 -14.55 -8.27 20.86
C ARG A 152 -13.83 -9.37 21.67
N TYR A 153 -14.19 -10.63 21.47
CA TYR A 153 -13.61 -11.78 22.20
C TYR A 153 -13.93 -11.93 23.70
N ILE A 154 -14.48 -10.94 24.41
CA ILE A 154 -14.64 -11.03 25.88
C ILE A 154 -15.51 -12.21 26.34
N ARG A 155 -16.37 -12.73 25.46
CA ARG A 155 -17.26 -13.87 25.72
C ARG A 155 -16.75 -15.19 25.17
N THR A 156 -15.54 -15.25 24.60
CA THR A 156 -14.98 -16.49 24.08
C THR A 156 -14.20 -17.22 25.17
N ALA A 157 -14.23 -18.55 25.16
CA ALA A 157 -13.44 -19.36 26.09
C ALA A 157 -11.93 -19.14 25.95
N ALA A 158 -11.48 -18.65 24.79
CA ALA A 158 -10.07 -18.37 24.54
C ALA A 158 -9.59 -17.06 25.17
N PHE A 159 -10.49 -16.15 25.58
CA PHE A 159 -10.13 -14.90 26.28
C PHE A 159 -9.96 -15.17 27.78
N THR A 160 -8.74 -15.50 28.17
CA THR A 160 -8.33 -15.78 29.56
C THR A 160 -7.32 -14.73 30.02
N GLU A 161 -7.00 -14.68 31.31
CA GLU A 161 -5.96 -13.76 31.79
C GLU A 161 -4.61 -13.97 31.10
N LYS A 162 -4.26 -15.23 30.80
CA LYS A 162 -3.01 -15.58 30.10
C LYS A 162 -2.97 -15.10 28.64
N THR A 163 -4.11 -15.09 27.96
CA THR A 163 -4.25 -14.77 26.53
C THR A 163 -4.87 -13.38 26.29
N ARG A 164 -5.21 -12.66 27.35
CA ARG A 164 -5.89 -11.35 27.31
C ARG A 164 -5.18 -10.39 26.37
N SER A 165 -3.89 -10.18 26.60
CA SER A 165 -3.08 -9.22 25.82
C SER A 165 -3.10 -9.54 24.32
N HIS A 166 -2.98 -10.81 23.94
CA HIS A 166 -3.08 -11.24 22.55
C HIS A 166 -4.40 -10.79 21.90
N TYR A 167 -5.54 -11.10 22.51
CA TYR A 167 -6.86 -10.74 21.95
C TYR A 167 -7.17 -9.24 22.01
N VAL A 168 -6.65 -8.54 23.02
CA VAL A 168 -6.71 -7.07 23.08
C VAL A 168 -6.02 -6.50 21.85
N LEU A 169 -4.75 -6.83 21.64
CA LEU A 169 -3.97 -6.29 20.53
C LEU A 169 -4.53 -6.73 19.17
N LEU A 170 -4.93 -8.00 19.02
CA LEU A 170 -5.55 -8.52 17.80
C LEU A 170 -6.77 -7.70 17.39
N SER A 171 -7.67 -7.39 18.32
CA SER A 171 -8.88 -6.63 18.01
C SER A 171 -8.61 -5.22 17.49
N TYR A 172 -7.53 -4.57 17.94
CA TYR A 172 -7.11 -3.26 17.43
C TYR A 172 -6.44 -3.38 16.06
N MET A 173 -5.62 -4.42 15.82
CA MET A 173 -5.03 -4.65 14.49
C MET A 173 -6.10 -4.95 13.44
N GLU A 174 -7.10 -5.77 13.77
CA GLU A 174 -8.25 -5.99 12.90
C GLU A 174 -9.03 -4.71 12.64
N TYR A 175 -9.25 -3.88 13.67
CA TYR A 175 -9.89 -2.59 13.49
C TYR A 175 -9.09 -1.68 12.56
N PHE A 176 -7.78 -1.57 12.75
CA PHE A 176 -6.89 -0.77 11.90
C PHE A 176 -6.88 -1.26 10.45
N SER A 177 -6.90 -2.57 10.22
CA SER A 177 -7.06 -3.14 8.88
C SER A 177 -8.35 -2.63 8.20
N THR A 178 -9.47 -2.52 8.93
CA THR A 178 -10.74 -2.02 8.34
C THR A 178 -10.74 -0.52 8.02
N ILE A 179 -9.95 0.27 8.73
CA ILE A 179 -9.99 1.75 8.62
C ILE A 179 -8.76 2.32 7.89
N GLY A 180 -7.86 1.46 7.42
CA GLY A 180 -6.64 1.81 6.70
C GLY A 180 -5.51 2.34 7.60
N GLY A 181 -5.39 1.85 8.83
CA GLY A 181 -4.29 2.17 9.74
C GLY A 181 -4.67 2.93 11.01
N GLY A 182 -3.71 3.05 11.92
CA GLY A 182 -3.88 3.68 13.22
C GLY A 182 -2.63 3.60 14.09
N GLU A 183 -2.72 4.19 15.28
CA GLU A 183 -1.67 4.26 16.28
C GLU A 183 -2.14 3.63 17.60
N LEU A 184 -1.33 2.74 18.17
CA LEU A 184 -1.64 2.08 19.43
C LEU A 184 -0.47 2.24 20.42
N HIS A 185 -0.76 2.87 21.55
CA HIS A 185 0.18 3.03 22.66
C HIS A 185 -0.03 1.92 23.69
N LEU A 186 1.01 1.16 23.98
CA LEU A 186 1.04 0.17 25.04
C LEU A 186 1.70 0.80 26.26
N LYS A 187 0.98 0.87 27.37
CA LYS A 187 1.53 1.32 28.66
C LYS A 187 2.31 0.20 29.34
N LYS A 188 3.19 0.59 30.27
CA LYS A 188 4.00 -0.30 31.10
C LYS A 188 3.27 -1.60 31.49
N GLY A 189 3.96 -2.73 31.30
CA GLY A 189 3.49 -4.04 31.72
C GLY A 189 3.86 -5.16 30.76
N VAL A 190 3.47 -6.38 31.12
CA VAL A 190 3.76 -7.59 30.34
C VAL A 190 2.57 -7.94 29.46
N TYR A 191 2.82 -8.07 28.16
CA TYR A 191 1.85 -8.45 27.14
C TYR A 191 2.23 -9.80 26.56
N ASN A 192 1.45 -10.82 26.94
CA ASN A 192 1.65 -12.17 26.47
C ASN A 192 0.98 -12.39 25.10
N LEU A 193 1.75 -12.85 24.12
CA LEU A 193 1.27 -13.21 22.79
C LEU A 193 1.16 -14.73 22.66
N ALA A 194 -0.08 -15.22 22.53
CA ALA A 194 -0.38 -16.64 22.39
C ALA A 194 -0.08 -17.19 20.99
N TYR A 195 -0.13 -16.32 19.99
CA TYR A 195 0.13 -16.56 18.57
C TYR A 195 0.76 -15.30 17.98
N ASN A 196 1.31 -15.41 16.78
CA ASN A 196 1.75 -14.25 16.01
C ASN A 196 0.63 -13.22 15.89
N LEU A 197 0.96 -11.96 16.15
CA LEU A 197 0.08 -10.82 15.94
C LEU A 197 0.32 -10.23 14.55
N TYR A 198 -0.70 -10.25 13.72
CA TYR A 198 -0.67 -9.67 12.37
C TYR A 198 -0.83 -8.15 12.43
N VAL A 199 0.13 -7.43 11.85
CA VAL A 199 0.19 -5.97 11.80
C VAL A 199 -0.06 -5.50 10.36
N PRO A 200 -1.17 -4.79 10.07
CA PRO A 200 -1.48 -4.31 8.73
C PRO A 200 -0.73 -3.00 8.40
N SER A 201 -0.84 -2.54 7.17
CA SER A 201 -0.23 -1.29 6.70
C SER A 201 -0.71 -0.04 7.46
N ASN A 202 0.10 1.01 7.45
CA ASN A 202 -0.18 2.32 8.06
C ASN A 202 -0.40 2.25 9.57
N VAL A 203 0.32 1.36 10.26
CA VAL A 203 0.19 1.16 11.71
C VAL A 203 1.43 1.65 12.45
N THR A 204 1.22 2.41 13.51
CA THR A 204 2.27 2.76 14.48
C THR A 204 1.97 2.09 15.82
N LEU A 205 2.89 1.25 16.29
CA LEU A 205 2.86 0.66 17.63
C LEU A 205 3.88 1.39 18.49
N VAL A 206 3.40 2.06 19.54
CA VAL A 206 4.24 2.78 20.51
C VAL A 206 4.26 1.97 21.80
N PHE A 207 5.45 1.50 22.19
CA PHE A 207 5.68 0.79 23.43
C PHE A 207 6.28 1.79 24.42
N GLU A 208 5.51 2.19 25.42
CA GLU A 208 5.99 3.10 26.46
C GLU A 208 6.98 2.39 27.41
N ASP A 209 7.69 3.17 28.22
CA ASP A 209 8.71 2.64 29.13
C ASP A 209 8.18 1.54 30.06
N GLY A 210 8.92 0.43 30.14
CA GLY A 210 8.59 -0.75 30.92
C GLY A 210 7.60 -1.72 30.26
N VAL A 211 7.38 -1.64 28.94
CA VAL A 211 6.63 -2.65 28.19
C VAL A 211 7.49 -3.89 27.91
N ILE A 212 6.93 -5.06 28.17
CA ILE A 212 7.51 -6.35 27.82
C ILE A 212 6.52 -7.10 26.93
N ILE A 213 6.88 -7.36 25.67
CA ILE A 213 6.15 -8.28 24.80
C ILE A 213 6.77 -9.66 24.95
N LYS A 214 5.95 -10.65 25.28
CA LYS A 214 6.43 -11.98 25.65
C LYS A 214 5.75 -13.06 24.81
N SER A 215 6.56 -13.94 24.23
CA SER A 215 6.04 -15.12 23.54
C SER A 215 5.40 -16.09 24.54
N LEU A 216 4.31 -16.73 24.15
CA LEU A 216 3.79 -17.93 24.81
C LEU A 216 3.81 -19.11 23.84
N LYS A 217 3.98 -20.32 24.39
CA LYS A 217 3.83 -21.58 23.63
C LYS A 217 4.68 -21.63 22.35
N LYS A 218 5.88 -21.03 22.37
CA LYS A 218 6.77 -20.99 21.20
C LYS A 218 6.14 -20.26 19.99
N ALA A 219 5.27 -19.28 20.20
CA ALA A 219 4.77 -18.43 19.13
C ALA A 219 5.83 -17.40 18.68
N GLY A 220 5.78 -16.95 17.43
CA GLY A 220 6.44 -15.68 17.06
C GLY A 220 5.67 -14.49 17.67
N LEU A 221 6.24 -13.28 17.61
CA LEU A 221 5.58 -12.11 18.20
C LEU A 221 4.72 -11.37 17.17
N PHE A 222 5.34 -10.80 16.13
CA PHE A 222 4.66 -10.00 15.12
C PHE A 222 4.93 -10.55 13.72
N VAL A 223 3.92 -10.43 12.85
CA VAL A 223 4.07 -10.67 11.41
C VAL A 223 3.46 -9.47 10.69
N LEU A 224 4.20 -8.88 9.76
CA LEU A 224 3.70 -7.79 8.93
C LEU A 224 2.84 -8.39 7.81
N TYR A 225 1.57 -8.61 8.12
CA TYR A 225 0.57 -9.18 7.24
C TYR A 225 -0.80 -8.63 7.60
N ASP A 226 -1.64 -8.31 6.61
CA ASP A 226 -3.00 -7.90 6.89
C ASP A 226 -3.89 -9.11 7.24
N ASN A 227 -4.72 -8.98 8.29
CA ASN A 227 -5.58 -10.08 8.74
C ASN A 227 -6.64 -10.50 7.70
N ASN A 228 -7.15 -9.55 6.90
CA ASN A 228 -8.12 -9.87 5.85
C ASN A 228 -7.43 -10.56 4.68
N ASP A 229 -6.22 -10.12 4.33
CA ASP A 229 -5.39 -10.77 3.32
C ASP A 229 -5.04 -12.20 3.72
N ALA A 230 -4.65 -12.41 4.98
CA ALA A 230 -4.39 -13.73 5.53
C ALA A 230 -5.60 -14.67 5.43
N ARG A 231 -6.80 -14.17 5.75
CA ARG A 231 -8.05 -14.94 5.62
C ARG A 231 -8.43 -15.24 4.18
N ALA A 232 -8.07 -14.34 3.26
CA ALA A 232 -8.29 -14.50 1.83
C ALA A 232 -7.19 -15.33 1.14
N GLY A 233 -6.09 -15.66 1.84
CA GLY A 233 -4.96 -16.39 1.28
C GLY A 233 -4.14 -15.57 0.27
N VAL A 234 -4.12 -14.24 0.42
CA VAL A 234 -3.39 -13.34 -0.48
C VAL A 234 -1.89 -13.50 -0.28
N LYS A 235 -1.14 -13.63 -1.37
CA LYS A 235 0.33 -13.65 -1.32
C LYS A 235 0.89 -12.33 -1.83
N TYR A 236 1.93 -11.84 -1.18
CA TYR A 236 2.63 -10.63 -1.58
C TYR A 236 3.80 -10.94 -2.52
N SER A 237 4.14 -9.98 -3.37
CA SER A 237 5.24 -10.05 -4.34
C SER A 237 5.89 -8.66 -4.48
N GLY A 238 7.15 -8.61 -4.91
CA GLY A 238 7.94 -7.39 -4.98
C GLY A 238 7.99 -6.70 -3.61
N TYR A 239 7.71 -5.41 -3.60
CA TYR A 239 7.55 -4.60 -2.38
C TYR A 239 6.09 -4.22 -2.13
N ASN A 240 5.14 -5.09 -2.51
CA ASN A 240 3.70 -4.79 -2.54
C ASN A 240 2.90 -5.41 -1.38
N GLY A 241 3.58 -5.87 -0.34
CA GLY A 241 2.97 -6.31 0.90
C GLY A 241 2.66 -5.16 1.86
N VAL A 242 2.72 -5.46 3.16
CA VAL A 242 2.46 -4.48 4.22
C VAL A 242 3.46 -3.32 4.15
N HIS A 243 2.97 -2.09 4.34
CA HIS A 243 3.77 -0.89 4.23
C HIS A 243 3.45 0.19 5.28
N ASP A 244 4.40 1.11 5.50
CA ASP A 244 4.27 2.25 6.42
C ASP A 244 3.97 1.82 7.87
N VAL A 245 4.77 0.88 8.39
CA VAL A 245 4.64 0.35 9.76
C VAL A 245 5.79 0.84 10.64
N LYS A 246 5.46 1.22 11.88
CA LYS A 246 6.43 1.69 12.88
C LYS A 246 6.31 0.94 14.19
N PHE A 247 7.41 0.41 14.69
CA PHE A 247 7.56 -0.11 16.05
C PHE A 247 8.45 0.86 16.83
N ILE A 248 7.89 1.56 17.81
CA ILE A 248 8.55 2.63 18.54
C ILE A 248 8.62 2.27 20.03
N GLY A 249 9.78 1.84 20.48
CA GLY A 249 10.08 1.70 21.90
C GLY A 249 10.53 3.02 22.53
N LYS A 250 10.03 3.31 23.72
CA LYS A 250 10.45 4.45 24.55
C LYS A 250 10.98 3.91 25.87
N GLY A 251 12.18 4.33 26.27
CA GLY A 251 12.82 3.82 27.49
C GLY A 251 13.14 2.33 27.38
N THR A 252 12.83 1.56 28.44
CA THR A 252 13.11 0.13 28.50
C THR A 252 11.93 -0.67 27.94
N VAL A 253 12.07 -1.11 26.68
CA VAL A 253 11.09 -2.00 26.01
C VAL A 253 11.77 -3.31 25.62
N ILE A 254 11.14 -4.43 25.96
CA ILE A 254 11.71 -5.77 25.75
C ILE A 254 10.77 -6.64 24.93
N PHE A 255 11.27 -7.22 23.84
CA PHE A 255 10.65 -8.30 23.09
C PHE A 255 11.35 -9.61 23.47
N ASP A 256 10.74 -10.38 24.36
CA ASP A 256 11.29 -11.61 24.92
C ASP A 256 10.75 -12.84 24.17
N LYS A 257 11.67 -13.57 23.53
CA LYS A 257 11.37 -14.82 22.82
C LYS A 257 11.44 -16.08 23.70
N GLU A 258 11.86 -15.96 24.97
CA GLU A 258 12.01 -17.09 25.89
C GLU A 258 12.86 -18.27 25.34
N TYR A 259 13.85 -18.00 24.48
CA TYR A 259 14.65 -19.04 23.79
C TYR A 259 13.81 -20.03 22.98
N SER A 260 12.64 -19.62 22.50
CA SER A 260 11.72 -20.51 21.80
C SER A 260 10.89 -19.79 20.73
N GLY A 261 10.26 -20.60 19.87
CA GLY A 261 9.34 -20.14 18.83
C GLY A 261 9.98 -19.78 17.50
N SER A 262 9.16 -19.17 16.64
CA SER A 262 9.51 -18.56 15.34
C SER A 262 10.06 -17.15 15.57
N ASP A 263 9.99 -16.20 14.65
CA ASP A 263 10.72 -14.91 14.69
C ASP A 263 10.04 -13.89 15.61
N ALA A 264 10.77 -12.87 16.09
CA ALA A 264 10.10 -11.79 16.84
C ALA A 264 9.33 -10.88 15.88
N ILE A 265 9.92 -10.52 14.75
CA ILE A 265 9.24 -9.84 13.65
C ILE A 265 9.53 -10.62 12.39
N LEU A 266 8.48 -11.11 11.72
CA LEU A 266 8.57 -11.67 10.38
C LEU A 266 7.97 -10.67 9.39
N MET A 267 8.73 -10.28 8.37
CA MET A 267 8.30 -9.35 7.34
C MET A 267 8.81 -9.76 5.96
N GLY A 268 7.88 -9.97 5.04
CA GLY A 268 8.17 -10.30 3.64
C GLY A 268 7.44 -9.34 2.71
N HIS A 269 8.09 -8.90 1.64
CA HIS A 269 7.51 -8.01 0.64
C HIS A 269 7.10 -6.63 1.17
N THR A 270 7.78 -6.13 2.21
CA THR A 270 7.33 -4.93 2.93
C THR A 270 7.95 -3.64 2.42
N LYS A 271 7.37 -2.50 2.81
CA LYS A 271 7.88 -1.18 2.43
C LYS A 271 7.75 -0.13 3.54
N ASN A 272 8.73 0.76 3.69
CA ASN A 272 8.69 1.89 4.63
C ASN A 272 8.48 1.44 6.08
N ILE A 273 9.43 0.68 6.60
CA ILE A 273 9.35 0.11 7.96
C ILE A 273 10.35 0.80 8.88
N LEU A 274 9.89 1.18 10.08
CA LEU A 274 10.75 1.70 11.14
C LEU A 274 10.66 0.81 12.37
N ILE A 275 11.81 0.34 12.86
CA ILE A 275 11.92 -0.38 14.13
C ILE A 275 12.93 0.36 15.00
N GLN A 276 12.50 0.88 16.15
CA GLN A 276 13.40 1.65 17.01
C GLN A 276 13.19 1.43 18.50
N GLY A 277 14.29 1.52 19.27
CA GLY A 277 14.24 1.61 20.74
C GLY A 277 13.81 0.32 21.44
N ILE A 278 14.04 -0.85 20.84
CA ILE A 278 13.56 -2.15 21.35
C ILE A 278 14.75 -3.04 21.72
N THR A 279 14.66 -3.69 22.89
CA THR A 279 15.54 -4.80 23.25
C THR A 279 14.91 -6.12 22.83
N PHE A 280 15.48 -6.79 21.85
CA PHE A 280 15.17 -8.16 21.47
C PHE A 280 16.01 -9.13 22.30
N ALA A 281 15.34 -10.01 23.05
CA ALA A 281 15.97 -10.88 24.04
C ALA A 281 15.67 -12.37 23.81
N ASN A 282 16.66 -13.21 24.12
CA ASN A 282 16.53 -14.66 24.27
C ASN A 282 16.16 -15.41 22.97
N MET A 283 16.93 -15.26 21.90
CA MET A 283 16.73 -15.97 20.63
C MET A 283 17.18 -17.43 20.70
N SER A 284 16.44 -18.31 20.00
CA SER A 284 16.91 -19.66 19.67
C SER A 284 17.71 -19.62 18.38
N GLY A 285 19.02 -19.85 18.46
CA GLY A 285 19.91 -19.96 17.29
C GLY A 285 19.65 -21.18 16.39
N LYS A 286 18.71 -22.06 16.76
CA LYS A 286 18.34 -23.24 15.95
C LYS A 286 17.07 -23.02 15.11
N THR A 287 16.18 -22.12 15.52
CA THR A 287 14.79 -22.13 15.04
C THR A 287 14.23 -20.77 14.65
N SER A 288 14.94 -19.67 14.93
CA SER A 288 14.36 -18.33 14.78
C SER A 288 15.40 -17.25 14.64
N HIS A 289 14.97 -16.16 14.02
CA HIS A 289 15.62 -14.86 14.01
C HIS A 289 14.94 -13.93 15.03
N PHE A 290 15.57 -12.81 15.38
CA PHE A 290 14.81 -11.72 15.99
C PHE A 290 13.98 -11.04 14.91
N ILE A 291 14.61 -10.70 13.79
CA ILE A 291 13.96 -10.11 12.63
C ILE A 291 14.27 -10.98 11.42
N GLU A 292 13.22 -11.53 10.82
CA GLU A 292 13.23 -12.16 9.49
C GLU A 292 12.73 -11.11 8.50
N MET A 293 13.62 -10.61 7.64
CA MET A 293 13.31 -9.58 6.63
C MET A 293 13.62 -10.10 5.24
N ASP A 294 12.60 -10.09 4.39
CA ASP A 294 12.67 -10.64 3.06
C ASP A 294 11.99 -9.73 2.05
N ALA A 295 12.58 -9.59 0.87
CA ALA A 295 12.02 -8.81 -0.23
C ALA A 295 11.49 -7.43 0.23
N SER A 296 12.22 -6.72 1.09
CA SER A 296 11.72 -5.50 1.73
C SER A 296 12.44 -4.24 1.22
N TYR A 297 11.71 -3.12 1.18
CA TYR A 297 12.21 -1.86 0.64
C TYR A 297 12.09 -0.71 1.64
N ASN A 298 13.14 0.09 1.80
CA ASN A 298 13.15 1.27 2.68
C ASN A 298 12.82 0.90 4.13
N VAL A 299 13.76 0.23 4.79
CA VAL A 299 13.63 -0.21 6.19
C VAL A 299 14.72 0.42 7.04
N GLU A 300 14.34 1.01 8.17
CA GLU A 300 15.26 1.61 9.15
C GLU A 300 15.14 0.88 10.50
N ILE A 301 16.26 0.38 11.01
CA ILE A 301 16.37 -0.30 12.31
C ILE A 301 17.41 0.43 13.15
N LYS A 302 16.98 1.08 14.24
CA LYS A 302 17.88 1.92 15.03
C LYS A 302 17.67 1.89 16.53
N ASN A 303 18.72 2.21 17.29
CA ASN A 303 18.66 2.28 18.75
C ASN A 303 18.08 1.02 19.40
N CYS A 304 18.25 -0.14 18.77
CA CYS A 304 17.80 -1.43 19.27
C CYS A 304 18.95 -2.20 19.93
N THR A 305 18.60 -3.15 20.79
CA THR A 305 19.55 -4.12 21.34
C THR A 305 19.11 -5.53 20.98
N PHE A 306 19.99 -6.33 20.39
CA PHE A 306 19.77 -7.74 20.08
C PHE A 306 20.67 -8.58 20.97
N SER A 307 20.09 -9.36 21.88
CA SER A 307 20.87 -10.02 22.92
C SER A 307 20.39 -11.43 23.27
N GLY A 308 21.36 -12.33 23.43
CA GLY A 308 21.17 -13.62 24.07
C GLY A 308 20.71 -14.70 23.12
N CYS A 309 21.66 -15.52 22.68
CA CYS A 309 21.42 -16.79 22.00
C CYS A 309 22.29 -17.87 22.66
N THR A 310 21.66 -18.83 23.34
CA THR A 310 22.35 -19.87 24.14
C THR A 310 22.54 -21.19 23.40
N SER A 311 21.85 -21.38 22.27
CA SER A 311 21.94 -22.63 21.50
C SER A 311 23.13 -22.63 20.53
N THR A 312 23.60 -23.82 20.18
CA THR A 312 24.70 -24.05 19.22
C THR A 312 24.34 -23.82 17.75
N GLY A 313 23.08 -23.55 17.42
CA GLY A 313 22.68 -23.26 16.05
C GLY A 313 23.16 -21.88 15.58
N VAL A 314 23.31 -21.74 14.26
CA VAL A 314 23.74 -20.50 13.61
C VAL A 314 22.53 -19.89 12.91
N LYS A 315 21.96 -18.87 13.55
CA LYS A 315 20.93 -18.00 13.02
C LYS A 315 21.30 -16.56 13.30
N GLU A 316 21.11 -15.73 12.28
CA GLU A 316 21.30 -14.29 12.30
C GLU A 316 20.27 -13.66 13.24
N ALA A 317 20.66 -12.65 14.01
CA ALA A 317 19.69 -11.83 14.74
C ALA A 317 18.75 -11.11 13.76
N ILE A 318 19.30 -10.59 12.66
CA ILE A 318 18.56 -10.00 11.55
C ILE A 318 18.92 -10.74 10.27
N ASN A 319 17.96 -11.44 9.68
CA ASN A 319 18.10 -12.13 8.39
C ASN A 319 17.62 -11.22 7.25
N LEU A 320 18.34 -11.24 6.13
CA LEU A 320 18.04 -10.54 4.87
C LEU A 320 17.96 -11.56 3.74
N ASP A 321 16.81 -12.16 3.48
CA ASP A 321 16.71 -13.28 2.53
C ASP A 321 15.93 -12.92 1.26
N VAL A 322 16.10 -13.77 0.25
CA VAL A 322 15.41 -13.69 -1.04
C VAL A 322 14.39 -14.82 -1.12
N PRO A 323 13.10 -14.55 -1.40
CA PRO A 323 12.08 -15.57 -1.56
C PRO A 323 12.28 -16.28 -2.90
N ASP A 324 12.98 -17.40 -2.86
CA ASP A 324 13.41 -18.14 -4.03
C ASP A 324 13.14 -19.64 -3.85
N ALA A 325 12.33 -20.19 -4.75
CA ALA A 325 11.94 -21.59 -4.73
C ALA A 325 13.13 -22.55 -4.85
N ALA A 326 14.20 -22.19 -5.56
CA ALA A 326 15.37 -23.06 -5.73
C ALA A 326 16.23 -23.13 -4.46
N THR A 327 16.40 -22.00 -3.77
CA THR A 327 17.13 -21.95 -2.50
C THR A 327 16.27 -22.43 -1.33
N GLY A 328 14.94 -22.42 -1.48
CA GLY A 328 14.01 -22.59 -0.37
C GLY A 328 14.10 -21.43 0.64
N GLY A 329 14.64 -20.28 0.22
CA GLY A 329 14.64 -19.04 0.98
C GLY A 329 13.21 -18.55 1.14
N PHE A 330 12.87 -18.14 2.37
CA PHE A 330 11.59 -17.56 2.77
C PHE A 330 10.33 -18.25 2.23
N THR A 331 10.03 -19.44 2.76
CA THR A 331 8.85 -20.25 2.38
C THR A 331 7.55 -19.87 3.08
N TRP A 332 7.47 -18.66 3.65
CA TRP A 332 6.31 -18.21 4.40
C TRP A 332 5.06 -18.14 3.50
N GLY A 333 3.91 -18.63 3.99
CA GLY A 333 2.70 -18.82 3.18
C GLY A 333 2.08 -17.54 2.59
N GLY A 334 2.39 -16.37 3.15
CA GLY A 334 2.00 -15.06 2.62
C GLY A 334 2.96 -14.50 1.55
N SER A 335 4.03 -15.23 1.22
CA SER A 335 5.04 -14.84 0.23
C SER A 335 4.80 -15.52 -1.11
N THR A 336 5.07 -14.79 -2.19
CA THR A 336 5.45 -15.41 -3.46
C THR A 336 6.95 -15.71 -3.44
N MET A 337 7.41 -16.56 -4.36
CA MET A 337 8.83 -16.92 -4.53
C MET A 337 9.39 -16.24 -5.79
N ASP A 338 9.34 -14.91 -5.81
CA ASP A 338 9.58 -14.09 -7.01
C ASP A 338 11.02 -13.57 -7.15
N LYS A 339 11.92 -14.00 -6.26
CA LYS A 339 13.33 -13.60 -6.22
C LYS A 339 13.56 -12.11 -5.97
N THR A 340 12.62 -11.41 -5.36
CA THR A 340 12.82 -10.01 -4.97
C THR A 340 13.81 -9.93 -3.80
N ALA A 341 14.93 -9.25 -3.99
CA ALA A 341 15.89 -8.99 -2.91
C ALA A 341 15.55 -7.73 -2.13
N ASP A 342 16.11 -7.60 -0.92
CA ASP A 342 15.98 -6.37 -0.14
C ASP A 342 16.71 -5.19 -0.80
N ASP A 343 16.16 -3.99 -0.63
CA ASP A 343 16.74 -2.76 -1.13
C ASP A 343 16.52 -1.59 -0.17
N THR A 344 17.55 -0.76 0.04
CA THR A 344 17.49 0.46 0.85
C THR A 344 17.19 0.12 2.31
N ILE A 345 18.16 -0.53 2.94
CA ILE A 345 18.06 -0.99 4.32
C ILE A 345 19.11 -0.23 5.15
N TYR A 346 18.68 0.38 6.25
CA TYR A 346 19.55 1.13 7.15
C TYR A 346 19.49 0.58 8.57
N ILE A 347 20.56 -0.06 9.01
CA ILE A 347 20.69 -0.64 10.35
C ILE A 347 21.79 0.12 11.07
N HIS A 348 21.41 0.95 12.04
CA HIS A 348 22.37 1.83 12.69
C HIS A 348 22.12 2.12 14.17
N ASP A 349 23.16 2.49 14.90
CA ASP A 349 23.09 2.80 16.33
C ASP A 349 22.50 1.65 17.17
N ASN A 350 22.72 0.40 16.77
CA ASN A 350 22.25 -0.78 17.49
C ASN A 350 23.38 -1.49 18.26
N VAL A 351 22.98 -2.30 19.23
CA VAL A 351 23.88 -3.16 20.01
C VAL A 351 23.53 -4.63 19.77
N PHE A 352 24.48 -5.42 19.31
CA PHE A 352 24.40 -6.87 19.13
C PHE A 352 25.33 -7.55 20.12
N ARG A 353 24.81 -8.44 20.96
CA ARG A 353 25.63 -9.11 22.00
C ARG A 353 25.24 -10.56 22.26
N ASN A 354 26.26 -11.41 22.43
CA ASN A 354 26.10 -12.83 22.80
C ASN A 354 25.20 -13.60 21.81
N LEU A 355 25.55 -13.52 20.52
CA LEU A 355 24.78 -14.10 19.42
C LEU A 355 25.62 -15.15 18.67
N ALA A 356 24.98 -15.99 17.87
CA ALA A 356 25.71 -16.80 16.89
C ALA A 356 26.16 -15.92 15.72
N ALA A 357 25.20 -15.21 15.13
CA ALA A 357 25.37 -14.30 14.02
C ALA A 357 24.60 -12.98 14.25
N GLY A 358 25.15 -11.86 13.78
CA GLY A 358 24.50 -10.54 13.88
C GLY A 358 23.51 -10.29 12.74
N VAL A 359 23.98 -9.73 11.63
CA VAL A 359 23.18 -9.40 10.44
C VAL A 359 23.68 -10.21 9.25
N GLY A 360 22.79 -10.78 8.44
CA GLY A 360 23.20 -11.40 7.18
C GLY A 360 22.14 -12.28 6.55
N THR A 361 22.61 -13.22 5.74
CA THR A 361 21.82 -14.26 5.06
C THR A 361 22.59 -15.56 5.04
N HIS A 362 21.89 -16.66 4.81
CA HIS A 362 22.48 -17.98 4.62
C HIS A 362 22.20 -18.58 3.24
N MET A 363 21.60 -17.83 2.31
CA MET A 363 21.34 -18.22 0.92
C MET A 363 21.63 -17.04 -0.04
N TYR A 364 21.79 -17.31 -1.34
CA TYR A 364 21.92 -16.25 -2.34
C TYR A 364 21.25 -16.65 -3.65
N THR A 365 20.79 -15.65 -4.39
CA THR A 365 20.19 -15.82 -5.71
C THR A 365 20.99 -15.00 -6.73
N PRO A 366 21.74 -15.63 -7.66
CA PRO A 366 22.51 -14.93 -8.69
C PRO A 366 21.63 -13.96 -9.49
N GLY A 367 22.13 -12.74 -9.75
CA GLY A 367 21.39 -11.69 -10.45
C GLY A 367 20.38 -10.91 -9.59
N HIS A 368 20.15 -11.34 -8.35
CA HIS A 368 19.22 -10.71 -7.40
C HIS A 368 19.95 -10.32 -6.11
N PRO A 369 20.94 -9.40 -6.15
CA PRO A 369 21.64 -8.96 -4.96
C PRO A 369 20.77 -8.07 -4.07
N HIS A 370 21.01 -8.12 -2.76
CA HIS A 370 20.50 -7.12 -1.83
C HIS A 370 21.22 -5.79 -2.10
N ARG A 371 20.49 -4.68 -2.18
CA ARG A 371 21.03 -3.39 -2.63
C ARG A 371 20.93 -2.30 -1.59
N ASN A 372 21.86 -1.35 -1.61
CA ASN A 372 21.80 -0.15 -0.77
C ASN A 372 21.68 -0.49 0.73
N ILE A 373 22.40 -1.53 1.16
CA ILE A 373 22.42 -1.97 2.55
C ILE A 373 23.46 -1.15 3.30
N ARG A 374 23.03 -0.50 4.38
CA ARG A 374 23.87 0.38 5.21
C ARG A 374 23.87 -0.15 6.63
N ILE A 375 25.02 -0.67 7.07
CA ILE A 375 25.25 -1.11 8.44
C ILE A 375 26.22 -0.13 9.08
N GLU A 376 25.73 0.80 9.89
CA GLU A 376 26.54 1.94 10.37
C GLU A 376 26.44 2.17 11.87
N ASN A 377 27.53 2.57 12.53
CA ASN A 377 27.52 2.98 13.95
C ASN A 377 26.97 1.92 14.92
N ASN A 378 27.02 0.64 14.57
CA ASN A 378 26.56 -0.44 15.45
C ASN A 378 27.71 -0.99 16.29
N THR A 379 27.37 -1.57 17.44
CA THR A 379 28.31 -2.32 18.27
C THR A 379 27.97 -3.80 18.22
N PHE A 380 28.93 -4.64 17.85
CA PHE A 380 28.84 -6.10 17.86
C PHE A 380 29.82 -6.67 18.87
N SER A 381 29.32 -7.50 19.78
CA SER A 381 30.15 -8.16 20.80
C SER A 381 29.80 -9.62 20.98
N SER A 382 30.82 -10.48 21.08
CA SER A 382 30.62 -11.91 21.38
C SER A 382 29.68 -12.61 20.39
N CYS A 383 29.81 -12.31 19.09
CA CYS A 383 29.24 -13.14 18.03
C CYS A 383 30.15 -14.34 17.78
N ARG A 384 29.55 -15.53 17.61
CA ARG A 384 30.30 -16.81 17.58
C ARG A 384 30.67 -17.32 16.19
N VAL A 385 30.14 -16.72 15.13
CA VAL A 385 30.40 -17.15 13.74
C VAL A 385 30.71 -15.93 12.88
N PHE A 386 29.81 -14.95 12.84
CA PHE A 386 30.09 -13.67 12.21
C PHE A 386 29.29 -12.55 12.85
N ALA A 387 29.80 -11.32 12.82
CA ALA A 387 28.98 -10.16 13.18
C ALA A 387 28.11 -9.71 12.00
N ILE A 388 28.70 -9.55 10.82
CA ILE A 388 27.98 -9.22 9.59
C ILE A 388 28.35 -10.22 8.49
N ARG A 389 27.35 -10.78 7.80
CA ARG A 389 27.55 -11.49 6.54
C ARG A 389 26.92 -10.71 5.39
N ALA A 390 27.77 -10.15 4.55
CA ALA A 390 27.37 -9.47 3.32
C ALA A 390 27.47 -10.46 2.15
N GLN A 391 26.41 -11.25 1.93
CA GLN A 391 26.39 -12.25 0.87
C GLN A 391 25.47 -11.80 -0.27
N ASN A 392 26.03 -11.70 -1.48
CA ASN A 392 25.39 -11.19 -2.68
C ASN A 392 24.82 -9.77 -2.47
N TRP A 393 25.64 -8.86 -1.94
CA TRP A 393 25.27 -7.46 -1.72
C TRP A 393 25.87 -6.56 -2.80
N GLU A 394 25.14 -5.52 -3.18
CA GLU A 394 25.54 -4.52 -4.17
C GLU A 394 25.35 -3.09 -3.63
N ASN A 395 26.23 -2.15 -4.00
CA ASN A 395 26.09 -0.71 -3.69
C ASN A 395 25.84 -0.44 -2.19
N SER A 396 26.60 -1.10 -1.33
CA SER A 396 26.33 -1.19 0.11
C SER A 396 27.51 -0.71 0.96
N THR A 397 27.26 -0.43 2.23
CA THR A 397 28.29 0.09 3.14
C THR A 397 28.23 -0.54 4.52
N ILE A 398 29.41 -0.81 5.09
CA ILE A 398 29.62 -1.23 6.48
C ILE A 398 30.59 -0.23 7.09
N LYS A 399 30.07 0.76 7.84
CA LYS A 399 30.89 1.90 8.29
C LYS A 399 30.78 2.18 9.77
N ASN A 400 31.90 2.58 10.38
CA ASN A 400 31.93 3.07 11.76
C ASN A 400 31.34 2.10 12.79
N ASN A 401 31.37 0.80 12.52
CA ASN A 401 30.93 -0.21 13.48
C ASN A 401 32.07 -0.59 14.42
N THR A 402 31.72 -0.99 15.64
CA THR A 402 32.66 -1.54 16.61
C THR A 402 32.43 -3.05 16.74
N PHE A 403 33.48 -3.83 16.55
CA PHE A 403 33.50 -5.28 16.70
C PHE A 403 34.42 -5.68 17.84
N THR A 404 33.90 -6.45 18.79
CA THR A 404 34.70 -6.91 19.94
C THR A 404 34.43 -8.37 20.24
N ASN A 405 35.48 -9.14 20.49
CA ASN A 405 35.34 -10.54 20.90
C ASN A 405 34.51 -11.38 19.91
N ILE A 406 34.70 -11.18 18.61
CA ILE A 406 34.06 -12.00 17.57
C ILE A 406 34.90 -13.26 17.41
N LYS A 407 34.49 -14.34 18.09
CA LYS A 407 35.30 -15.54 18.26
C LYS A 407 34.49 -16.81 18.10
N SER A 408 35.05 -17.76 17.37
CA SER A 408 34.50 -19.08 17.21
C SER A 408 34.55 -19.87 18.51
N ALA A 409 33.58 -20.78 18.68
CA ALA A 409 33.63 -21.75 19.76
C ALA A 409 34.68 -22.85 19.51
N THR A 410 35.19 -22.98 18.29
CA THR A 410 36.15 -24.00 17.87
C THR A 410 37.34 -23.39 17.15
N ALA A 411 38.56 -23.84 17.47
CA ALA A 411 39.79 -23.28 16.90
C ALA A 411 40.00 -23.56 15.40
N SER A 412 39.24 -24.47 14.79
CA SER A 412 39.42 -24.89 13.39
C SER A 412 38.77 -23.97 12.36
N GLU A 413 37.78 -23.17 12.76
CA GLU A 413 37.00 -22.31 11.86
C GLU A 413 36.88 -20.93 12.51
N PRO A 414 37.60 -19.90 12.02
CA PRO A 414 37.60 -18.58 12.64
C PRO A 414 36.23 -17.91 12.52
N ALA A 415 35.87 -17.10 13.50
CA ALA A 415 34.76 -16.17 13.37
C ALA A 415 35.20 -14.84 12.73
N PHE A 416 34.32 -14.21 11.96
CA PHE A 416 34.63 -12.99 11.22
C PHE A 416 33.83 -11.79 11.72
N ALA A 417 34.46 -10.63 11.91
CA ALA A 417 33.70 -9.40 12.07
C ALA A 417 32.85 -9.11 10.81
N VAL A 418 33.43 -9.30 9.63
CA VAL A 418 32.73 -9.20 8.35
C VAL A 418 33.03 -10.42 7.46
N ASP A 419 31.99 -11.18 7.13
CA ASP A 419 32.02 -12.30 6.18
C ASP A 419 31.35 -11.86 4.87
N ALA A 420 32.16 -11.43 3.89
CA ALA A 420 31.67 -10.94 2.60
C ALA A 420 31.76 -12.03 1.53
N ARG A 421 30.67 -12.22 0.77
CA ARG A 421 30.56 -13.28 -0.24
C ARG A 421 29.91 -12.75 -1.52
N GLY A 422 30.65 -12.67 -2.62
CA GLY A 422 30.11 -12.21 -3.92
C GLY A 422 29.57 -10.78 -3.87
N ILE A 423 30.34 -9.86 -3.32
CA ILE A 423 29.97 -8.45 -3.15
C ILE A 423 30.36 -7.58 -4.35
N SER A 424 29.57 -6.56 -4.67
CA SER A 424 29.86 -5.61 -5.76
C SER A 424 29.67 -4.17 -5.30
N ASN A 425 30.67 -3.31 -5.49
CA ASN A 425 30.64 -1.91 -5.04
C ASN A 425 30.23 -1.77 -3.56
N VAL A 426 30.90 -2.52 -2.69
CA VAL A 426 30.67 -2.49 -1.23
C VAL A 426 31.88 -1.86 -0.54
N THR A 427 31.63 -0.85 0.30
CA THR A 427 32.67 -0.17 1.09
C THR A 427 32.62 -0.61 2.56
N VAL A 428 33.78 -0.96 3.12
CA VAL A 428 33.97 -1.29 4.53
C VAL A 428 35.03 -0.36 5.12
N SER A 429 34.62 0.68 5.85
CA SER A 429 35.57 1.70 6.33
C SER A 429 35.19 2.35 7.67
N GLY A 430 36.19 2.85 8.40
CA GLY A 430 36.03 3.50 9.70
C GLY A 430 35.62 2.55 10.82
N ASN A 431 35.64 1.23 10.58
CA ASN A 431 35.27 0.26 11.60
C ASN A 431 36.43 0.01 12.57
N THR A 432 36.10 -0.34 13.81
CA THR A 432 37.09 -0.81 14.79
C THR A 432 36.85 -2.29 15.10
N ALA A 433 37.89 -3.11 15.05
CA ALA A 433 37.82 -4.50 15.48
C ALA A 433 38.92 -4.84 16.49
N SER A 434 38.52 -5.44 17.62
CA SER A 434 39.45 -5.82 18.68
C SER A 434 39.15 -7.21 19.23
N ALA A 435 40.18 -8.00 19.51
CA ALA A 435 40.04 -9.34 20.08
C ALA A 435 39.11 -10.27 19.26
N CYS A 436 39.12 -10.14 17.94
CA CYS A 436 38.36 -11.00 17.03
C CYS A 436 39.26 -12.13 16.51
N ASP A 437 38.71 -13.25 16.04
CA ASP A 437 39.55 -14.25 15.37
C ASP A 437 40.11 -13.67 14.08
N ALA A 438 39.25 -13.12 13.22
CA ALA A 438 39.63 -12.37 12.03
C ALA A 438 38.75 -11.13 11.86
N PHE A 439 39.27 -10.10 11.18
CA PHE A 439 38.47 -8.92 10.84
C PHE A 439 37.55 -9.22 9.65
N MET A 440 38.10 -9.49 8.47
CA MET A 440 37.26 -9.65 7.27
C MET A 440 37.70 -10.81 6.37
N GLU A 441 36.73 -11.56 5.86
CA GLU A 441 36.90 -12.48 4.73
C GLU A 441 36.08 -11.99 3.55
N ILE A 442 36.64 -12.10 2.34
CA ILE A 442 35.96 -11.83 1.07
C ILE A 442 36.15 -13.05 0.16
N ILE A 443 35.06 -13.74 -0.13
CA ILE A 443 35.06 -14.95 -0.98
C ILE A 443 34.00 -14.89 -2.07
N VAL A 444 34.08 -15.79 -3.04
CA VAL A 444 33.02 -15.97 -4.05
C VAL A 444 31.78 -16.57 -3.36
N SER A 445 30.58 -16.06 -3.67
CA SER A 445 29.34 -16.70 -3.23
C SER A 445 29.06 -17.91 -4.11
N ARG A 446 29.19 -19.11 -3.54
CA ARG A 446 28.98 -20.39 -4.23
C ARG A 446 28.43 -21.44 -3.28
N TYR A 447 27.46 -22.24 -3.73
CA TYR A 447 26.99 -23.40 -2.98
C TYR A 447 28.00 -24.56 -3.01
N SER A 448 28.21 -25.21 -1.87
CA SER A 448 29.03 -26.41 -1.78
C SER A 448 28.34 -27.61 -2.45
N GLU A 449 29.13 -28.60 -2.86
CA GLU A 449 28.61 -29.86 -3.43
C GLU A 449 27.63 -30.55 -2.45
N ASP A 450 27.92 -30.54 -1.15
CA ASP A 450 27.01 -31.05 -0.12
C ASP A 450 25.68 -30.31 -0.05
N THR A 451 25.69 -28.99 -0.29
CA THR A 451 24.48 -28.17 -0.28
C THR A 451 23.66 -28.43 -1.55
N ILE A 452 24.33 -28.53 -2.70
CA ILE A 452 23.71 -28.88 -3.98
C ILE A 452 23.12 -30.30 -3.91
N ALA A 453 23.81 -31.27 -3.31
CA ALA A 453 23.29 -32.63 -3.15
C ALA A 453 21.96 -32.66 -2.35
N LYS A 454 21.81 -31.77 -1.37
CA LYS A 454 20.57 -31.63 -0.58
C LYS A 454 19.49 -30.82 -1.30
N LYS A 455 19.87 -29.94 -2.22
CA LYS A 455 18.98 -29.07 -3.01
C LYS A 455 19.48 -29.02 -4.47
N PRO A 456 19.17 -30.04 -5.30
CA PRO A 456 19.77 -30.17 -6.64
C PRO A 456 19.54 -28.99 -7.57
N GLY A 457 18.44 -28.24 -7.40
CA GLY A 457 18.16 -27.02 -8.19
C GLY A 457 19.18 -25.89 -7.99
N LEU A 458 20.06 -25.99 -6.98
CA LEU A 458 21.17 -25.05 -6.80
C LEU A 458 22.35 -25.32 -7.73
N ALA A 459 22.40 -26.46 -8.43
CA ALA A 459 23.44 -26.75 -9.40
C ALA A 459 23.44 -25.75 -10.58
N ASP A 460 22.28 -25.16 -10.88
CA ASP A 460 22.10 -24.18 -11.95
C ASP A 460 22.50 -22.75 -11.52
N TYR A 461 22.87 -22.56 -10.25
CA TYR A 461 23.18 -21.22 -9.72
C TYR A 461 24.65 -20.93 -9.89
N GLU A 462 24.94 -20.01 -10.81
CA GLU A 462 26.29 -19.54 -11.07
C GLU A 462 26.92 -18.92 -9.81
N PRO A 463 28.24 -19.09 -9.60
CA PRO A 463 28.95 -18.37 -8.56
C PRO A 463 28.86 -16.85 -8.78
N VAL A 464 28.66 -16.09 -7.70
CA VAL A 464 28.75 -14.62 -7.74
C VAL A 464 30.13 -14.19 -7.25
N TYR A 465 30.89 -13.58 -8.17
CA TYR A 465 32.24 -13.09 -7.92
C TYR A 465 32.21 -11.68 -7.33
N ASN A 466 33.28 -11.35 -6.61
CA ASN A 466 33.45 -10.04 -6.01
C ASN A 466 33.90 -9.02 -7.08
N SER A 467 33.31 -7.82 -7.04
CA SER A 467 33.67 -6.68 -7.89
C SER A 467 33.88 -5.44 -7.01
N MET A 468 35.10 -5.28 -6.55
CA MET A 468 35.52 -4.21 -5.64
C MET A 468 37.02 -3.99 -5.75
N LYS A 469 37.50 -2.89 -5.16
CA LYS A 469 38.93 -2.57 -5.05
C LYS A 469 39.41 -2.73 -3.62
N GLU A 470 40.70 -3.00 -3.43
CA GLU A 470 41.29 -3.09 -2.09
C GLU A 470 41.02 -1.81 -1.27
N GLU A 471 41.08 -0.64 -1.90
CA GLU A 471 40.81 0.65 -1.22
C GLU A 471 39.42 0.73 -0.58
N ASP A 472 38.45 -0.05 -1.07
CA ASP A 472 37.08 -0.02 -0.56
C ASP A 472 36.97 -0.63 0.84
N VAL A 473 37.95 -1.43 1.28
CA VAL A 473 37.84 -2.23 2.52
C VAL A 473 39.01 -2.10 3.49
N VAL A 474 40.12 -1.46 3.10
CA VAL A 474 41.32 -1.43 3.95
C VAL A 474 41.31 -0.32 5.01
N TYR A 475 40.46 0.70 4.92
CA TYR A 475 40.51 1.83 5.84
C TYR A 475 39.76 1.56 7.16
N ASN A 476 40.38 0.81 8.07
CA ASN A 476 39.80 0.39 9.36
C ASN A 476 40.87 0.31 10.47
N THR A 477 40.45 0.27 11.73
CA THR A 477 41.33 0.12 12.90
C THR A 477 41.18 -1.27 13.49
N VAL A 478 42.19 -2.11 13.40
CA VAL A 478 42.14 -3.49 13.92
C VAL A 478 43.27 -3.78 14.90
N SER A 479 42.99 -4.59 15.92
CA SER A 479 43.99 -4.98 16.91
C SER A 479 43.67 -6.31 17.59
N GLY A 480 44.71 -7.04 17.99
CA GLY A 480 44.55 -8.29 18.75
C GLY A 480 43.74 -9.36 18.02
N LEU A 481 43.93 -9.47 16.70
CA LEU A 481 43.32 -10.53 15.90
C LEU A 481 43.96 -11.90 16.23
N GLY A 482 43.19 -12.97 16.08
CA GLY A 482 43.69 -14.34 16.18
C GLY A 482 44.45 -14.79 14.93
N THR A 483 44.11 -14.23 13.77
CA THR A 483 44.80 -14.43 12.50
C THR A 483 46.05 -13.55 12.38
N SER A 484 46.98 -13.97 11.53
CA SER A 484 48.18 -13.19 11.16
C SER A 484 47.92 -12.14 10.07
N TYR A 485 46.68 -12.04 9.59
CA TYR A 485 46.21 -11.13 8.55
C TYR A 485 44.94 -10.43 9.01
N ASP A 486 44.66 -9.25 8.45
CA ASP A 486 43.44 -8.51 8.75
C ASP A 486 42.29 -8.89 7.81
N ILE A 487 42.60 -8.98 6.51
CA ILE A 487 41.62 -9.28 5.46
C ILE A 487 42.14 -10.44 4.60
N SER A 488 41.31 -11.46 4.37
CA SER A 488 41.53 -12.48 3.34
C SER A 488 40.63 -12.22 2.12
N PHE A 489 41.18 -12.34 0.92
CA PHE A 489 40.46 -12.13 -0.34
C PHE A 489 40.68 -13.28 -1.31
N THR A 490 39.59 -13.90 -1.76
CA THR A 490 39.61 -15.02 -2.72
C THR A 490 38.54 -14.82 -3.79
N ASN A 491 38.95 -14.57 -5.03
CA ASN A 491 38.02 -14.30 -6.14
C ASN A 491 38.18 -15.23 -7.36
N VAL A 492 39.18 -16.12 -7.37
CA VAL A 492 39.36 -17.10 -8.46
C VAL A 492 39.28 -18.50 -7.89
N ILE A 493 38.46 -19.34 -8.51
CA ILE A 493 38.34 -20.78 -8.21
C ILE A 493 38.61 -21.52 -9.52
N TYR A 494 39.85 -21.99 -9.72
CA TYR A 494 40.21 -22.79 -10.91
C TYR A 494 40.56 -24.21 -10.45
N ASN A 495 39.87 -25.24 -10.96
CA ASN A 495 40.09 -26.66 -10.59
C ASN A 495 40.22 -26.91 -9.07
N GLN A 496 39.33 -26.30 -8.26
CA GLN A 496 39.35 -26.38 -6.79
C GLN A 496 40.57 -25.75 -6.09
N MET A 497 41.53 -25.15 -6.82
CA MET A 497 42.59 -24.34 -6.23
C MET A 497 42.06 -22.94 -5.88
N LYS A 498 42.14 -22.60 -4.59
CA LYS A 498 41.82 -21.26 -4.07
C LYS A 498 43.08 -20.42 -4.10
N TYR A 499 43.04 -19.27 -4.77
CA TYR A 499 44.09 -18.27 -4.68
C TYR A 499 43.65 -17.15 -3.72
N THR A 500 44.22 -17.15 -2.52
CA THR A 500 43.90 -16.19 -1.47
C THR A 500 45.01 -15.15 -1.37
N VAL A 501 44.62 -13.88 -1.42
CA VAL A 501 45.48 -12.73 -1.14
C VAL A 501 45.15 -12.23 0.27
N TYR A 502 46.16 -11.76 0.99
CA TYR A 502 45.99 -11.17 2.32
C TYR A 502 46.31 -9.68 2.27
N TRP A 503 45.45 -8.87 2.90
CA TRP A 503 45.65 -7.43 3.03
C TRP A 503 45.72 -7.03 4.49
N ASN A 504 46.49 -5.97 4.74
CA ASN A 504 46.52 -5.30 6.04
C ASN A 504 45.66 -4.04 5.96
N VAL A 505 44.99 -3.72 7.06
CA VAL A 505 44.23 -2.46 7.13
C VAL A 505 45.17 -1.26 7.20
N LYS A 506 44.69 -0.13 6.70
CA LYS A 506 45.24 1.21 6.88
C LYS A 506 44.43 1.88 7.97
N ASN A 507 45.05 2.09 9.13
CA ASN A 507 44.43 2.78 10.26
C ASN A 507 43.95 4.16 9.83
N VAL A 508 42.73 4.53 10.25
CA VAL A 508 42.07 5.81 9.98
C VAL A 508 42.02 6.65 11.24
#